data_AF-A0A133Q1G0-F1
#
_entry.id   AF-A0A133Q1G0-F1
#
_cell.length_a   1.000
_cell.length_b   1.000
_cell.length_c   1.000
_cell.angle_alpha   90.00
_cell.angle_beta   90.00
_cell.angle_gamma   90.00
#
_symmetry.space_group_name_H-M   'P 1'
#
loop_
_entity.id
_entity.type
_entity.pdbx_description
1 polymer ?
#
loop_
_entity_poly.entity_id
_entity_poly.type
_entity_poly.pdbx_seq_one_letter_code
_entity_poly.pdbx_strand_id
1 'polypeptide(L)'
;ATIQVAVIFLRKLIGIGQQKKYIRIDPFADYKAELPHRTRRYLTTEELQRVLQTPIIDKQFERARQLFIFCAFTGLARVDMQRLKPKHITHNADGTEEIRIKRQKT
;
A
#
# COMPACT_ATOMS: atom_id res chain seq x y z
N ALA A 1 -9.56 -5.35 12.48
CA ALA A 1 -9.55 -5.71 11.04
C ALA A 1 -10.46 -6.92 10.75
N THR A 2 -10.43 -7.96 11.59
CA THR A 2 -11.16 -9.23 11.38
C THR A 2 -12.68 -9.10 11.22
N ILE A 3 -13.34 -8.29 12.06
CA ILE A 3 -14.81 -8.11 12.00
C ILE A 3 -15.24 -7.43 10.70
N GLN A 4 -14.55 -6.35 10.29
CA GLN A 4 -14.88 -5.65 9.04
C GLN A 4 -14.71 -6.54 7.81
N VAL A 5 -13.64 -7.33 7.77
CA VAL A 5 -13.39 -8.28 6.68
C VAL A 5 -14.50 -9.33 6.62
N ALA A 6 -14.89 -9.91 7.75
CA ALA A 6 -16.00 -10.86 7.82
C ALA A 6 -17.34 -10.25 7.36
N VAL A 7 -17.64 -9.02 7.78
CA VAL A 7 -18.86 -8.29 7.38
C VAL A 7 -18.88 -8.01 5.87
N ILE A 8 -17.74 -7.68 5.26
CA ILE A 8 -17.62 -7.49 3.80
C ILE A 8 -18.01 -8.78 3.05
N PHE A 9 -17.47 -9.93 3.47
CA PHE A 9 -17.80 -11.21 2.85
C PHE A 9 -19.27 -11.60 3.07
N LEU A 10 -19.79 -11.40 4.27
CA LEU A 10 -21.16 -11.71 4.62
C LEU A 10 -22.16 -10.88 3.79
N ARG A 11 -21.95 -9.57 3.67
CA ARG A 11 -22.76 -8.69 2.83
C ARG A 11 -22.73 -9.10 1.36
N LYS A 12 -21.56 -9.53 0.86
CA LYS A 12 -21.44 -10.05 -0.50
C LYS A 12 -22.28 -11.31 -0.71
N LEU A 13 -22.25 -12.24 0.25
CA LEU A 13 -23.08 -13.47 0.20
C LEU A 13 -24.57 -13.16 0.25
N ILE A 14 -24.98 -12.22 1.11
CA ILE A 14 -26.39 -11.78 1.21
C ILE A 14 -26.84 -11.17 -0.12
N GLY A 15 -26.03 -10.30 -0.73
CA GLY A 15 -26.32 -9.73 -2.04
C GLY A 15 -26.50 -10.80 -3.13
N ILE A 16 -25.65 -11.85 -3.13
CA ILE A 16 -25.81 -12.99 -4.04
C ILE A 16 -27.12 -13.75 -3.75
N GLY A 17 -27.45 -13.95 -2.47
CA GLY A 17 -28.70 -14.62 -2.05
C GLY A 17 -29.95 -13.84 -2.44
N GLN A 18 -29.92 -12.52 -2.38
CA GLN A 18 -31.00 -11.64 -2.82
C GLN A 18 -31.19 -11.68 -4.33
N GLN A 19 -30.09 -11.62 -5.11
CA GLN A 19 -30.15 -11.74 -6.57
C GLN A 19 -30.77 -13.07 -7.01
N LYS A 20 -30.45 -14.16 -6.30
CA LYS A 20 -31.02 -15.50 -6.53
C LYS A 20 -32.41 -15.70 -5.91
N LYS A 21 -32.98 -14.68 -5.26
CA LYS A 21 -34.28 -14.72 -4.54
C LYS A 21 -34.35 -15.75 -3.41
N TYR A 22 -33.23 -16.25 -2.91
CA TYR A 22 -33.18 -17.10 -1.71
C TYR A 22 -33.40 -16.29 -0.43
N ILE A 23 -32.99 -15.02 -0.45
CA ILE A 23 -33.17 -14.06 0.64
C ILE A 23 -34.06 -12.94 0.13
N ARG A 24 -35.19 -12.69 0.80
CA ARG A 24 -36.12 -11.62 0.41
C ARG A 24 -35.81 -10.28 1.08
N ILE A 25 -35.33 -10.33 2.32
CA ILE A 25 -35.06 -9.16 3.17
C ILE A 25 -33.62 -9.29 3.67
N ASP A 26 -32.84 -8.21 3.59
CA ASP A 26 -31.47 -8.19 4.13
C ASP A 26 -31.52 -8.24 5.67
N PRO A 27 -31.04 -9.33 6.30
CA PRO A 27 -31.08 -9.46 7.76
C PRO A 27 -30.10 -8.54 8.50
N PHE A 28 -29.22 -7.82 7.78
CA PHE A 28 -28.22 -6.92 8.34
C PHE A 28 -28.35 -5.48 7.80
N ALA A 29 -29.52 -5.12 7.26
CA ALA A 29 -29.77 -3.79 6.70
C ALA A 29 -29.43 -2.65 7.69
N ASP A 30 -29.78 -2.83 8.95
CA ASP A 30 -29.57 -1.83 10.01
C ASP A 30 -28.20 -1.96 10.71
N TYR A 31 -27.46 -3.03 10.45
CA TYR A 31 -26.16 -3.24 11.08
C TYR A 31 -25.11 -2.33 10.44
N LYS A 32 -24.57 -1.41 11.24
CA LYS A 32 -23.42 -0.57 10.87
C LYS A 32 -22.19 -1.06 11.62
N ALA A 33 -21.26 -1.66 10.89
CA ALA A 33 -19.96 -2.01 11.46
C ALA A 33 -19.25 -0.73 11.90
N GLU A 34 -18.81 -0.68 13.16
CA GLU A 34 -17.97 0.40 13.64
C GLU A 34 -16.68 0.45 12.81
N LEU A 35 -16.32 1.66 12.34
CA LEU A 35 -15.02 1.87 11.75
C LEU A 35 -14.01 2.00 12.88
N PRO A 36 -13.07 1.04 13.03
CA PRO A 36 -12.04 1.19 14.02
C PRO A 36 -11.24 2.44 13.69
N HIS A 37 -10.97 3.26 14.69
CA HIS A 37 -10.16 4.46 14.54
C HIS A 37 -8.78 4.04 14.03
N ARG A 38 -8.49 4.29 12.75
CA ARG A 38 -7.19 3.95 12.17
C ARG A 38 -6.23 5.07 12.50
N THR A 39 -5.34 4.83 13.46
CA THR A 39 -4.18 5.68 13.66
C THR A 39 -3.23 5.49 12.47
N ARG A 40 -3.21 6.46 11.57
CA ARG A 40 -2.28 6.46 10.44
C ARG A 40 -0.90 6.82 10.97
N ARG A 41 -0.05 5.82 11.15
CA ARG A 41 1.37 6.05 11.48
C ARG A 41 2.08 6.52 10.22
N TYR A 42 2.78 7.64 10.32
CA TYR A 42 3.67 8.17 9.30
C TYR A 42 5.01 8.47 9.96
N LEU A 43 6.08 8.53 9.16
CA LEU A 43 7.36 9.00 9.67
C LEU A 43 7.39 10.52 9.58
N THR A 44 7.81 11.18 10.65
CA THR A 44 8.18 12.60 10.59
C THR A 44 9.48 12.78 9.80
N THR A 45 9.80 14.01 9.43
CA THR A 45 11.06 14.32 8.73
C THR A 45 12.26 13.92 9.58
N GLU A 46 12.20 14.15 10.89
CA GLU A 46 13.26 13.79 11.84
C GLU A 46 13.40 12.27 11.97
N GLU A 47 12.29 11.53 11.94
CA GLU A 47 12.30 10.07 11.93
C GLU A 47 12.90 9.51 10.64
N LEU A 48 12.55 10.08 9.48
CA LEU A 48 13.14 9.68 8.20
C LEU A 48 14.63 9.97 8.17
N GLN A 49 15.06 11.13 8.67
CA GLN A 49 16.48 11.48 8.77
C GLN A 49 17.24 10.54 9.69
N ARG A 50 16.65 10.12 10.82
CA ARG A 50 17.24 9.08 11.68
C ARG A 50 17.42 7.77 10.93
N VAL A 51 16.43 7.33 10.15
CA VAL A 51 16.57 6.12 9.31
C VAL A 51 17.72 6.28 8.31
N LEU A 52 17.83 7.43 7.64
CA LEU A 52 18.91 7.73 6.69
C LEU A 52 20.31 7.65 7.31
N GLN A 53 20.47 8.12 8.56
CA GLN A 53 21.77 8.27 9.20
C GLN A 53 22.19 7.07 10.06
N THR A 54 21.25 6.21 10.47
CA THR A 54 21.55 5.09 11.38
C THR A 54 22.47 4.06 10.70
N PRO A 55 23.69 3.81 11.20
CA PRO A 55 24.58 2.82 10.61
C PRO A 55 24.03 1.40 10.85
N ILE A 56 23.94 0.59 9.78
CA ILE A 56 23.51 -0.80 9.85
C ILE A 56 24.66 -1.69 9.36
N ILE A 57 25.15 -2.56 10.25
CA ILE A 57 26.27 -3.47 9.95
C ILE A 57 25.82 -4.64 9.07
N ASP A 58 24.61 -5.14 9.31
CA ASP A 58 24.05 -6.26 8.55
C ASP A 58 23.68 -5.83 7.12
N LYS A 59 24.20 -6.57 6.14
CA LYS A 59 24.03 -6.26 4.71
C LYS A 59 22.58 -6.36 4.25
N GLN A 60 21.77 -7.25 4.82
CA GLN A 60 20.38 -7.43 4.40
C GLN A 60 19.52 -6.28 4.92
N PHE A 61 19.71 -5.90 6.19
CA PHE A 61 19.03 -4.75 6.78
C PHE A 61 19.48 -3.43 6.14
N GLU A 62 20.75 -3.30 5.78
CA GLU A 62 21.24 -2.13 5.04
C GLU A 62 20.58 -2.02 3.66
N ARG A 63 20.46 -3.13 2.95
CA ARG A 63 19.74 -3.16 1.67
C ARG A 63 18.26 -2.82 1.84
N ALA A 64 17.61 -3.34 2.87
CA ALA A 64 16.22 -3.02 3.16
C ALA A 64 16.03 -1.51 3.45
N ARG A 65 16.96 -0.90 4.19
CA ARG A 65 17.00 0.53 4.47
C ARG A 65 17.14 1.36 3.19
N GLN A 66 18.11 1.01 2.33
CA GLN A 66 18.31 1.70 1.05
C GLN A 66 17.06 1.63 0.16
N LEU A 67 16.43 0.46 0.07
CA LEU A 67 15.20 0.27 -0.70
C LEU A 67 14.03 1.08 -0.12
N PHE A 68 13.91 1.13 1.21
CA PHE A 68 12.89 1.93 1.88
C PHE A 68 13.07 3.42 1.60
N ILE A 69 14.30 3.92 1.75
CA ILE A 69 14.66 5.33 1.50
C ILE A 69 14.40 5.71 0.04
N PHE A 70 14.81 4.86 -0.90
CA PHE A 70 14.53 5.05 -2.32
C PHE A 70 13.02 5.18 -2.58
N CYS A 71 12.19 4.32 -1.97
CA CYS A 71 10.74 4.40 -2.10
C CYS A 71 10.16 5.67 -1.44
N ALA A 72 10.72 6.12 -0.31
CA ALA A 72 10.30 7.34 0.38
C ALA A 72 10.54 8.59 -0.48
N PHE A 73 11.68 8.67 -1.18
CA PHE A 73 12.01 9.81 -2.05
C PHE A 73 11.33 9.77 -3.42
N THR A 74 11.14 8.58 -4.01
CA THR A 74 10.55 8.44 -5.35
C THR A 74 9.03 8.28 -5.34
N GLY A 75 8.42 7.98 -4.19
CA GLY A 75 7.00 7.65 -4.09
C GLY A 75 6.61 6.33 -4.77
N LEU A 76 7.59 5.50 -5.16
CA LEU A 76 7.35 4.20 -5.75
C LEU A 76 6.86 3.20 -4.70
N ALA A 77 5.84 2.43 -5.05
CA ALA A 77 5.43 1.31 -4.22
C ALA A 77 6.47 0.18 -4.33
N ARG A 78 6.62 -0.62 -3.26
CA ARG A 78 7.54 -1.79 -3.25
C ARG A 78 7.36 -2.68 -4.48
N VAL A 79 6.13 -2.91 -4.91
CA VAL A 79 5.81 -3.75 -6.09
C VAL A 79 6.29 -3.14 -7.40
N ASP A 80 6.24 -1.82 -7.53
CA ASP A 80 6.71 -1.09 -8.72
C ASP A 80 8.24 -1.05 -8.72
N MET A 81 8.86 -0.81 -7.57
CA MET A 81 10.32 -0.82 -7.38
C MET A 81 10.91 -2.20 -7.72
N GLN A 82 10.27 -3.30 -7.32
CA GLN A 82 10.72 -4.65 -7.68
C GLN A 82 10.72 -4.93 -9.19
N ARG A 83 9.93 -4.18 -9.97
CA ARG A 83 9.85 -4.29 -11.43
C ARG A 83 10.70 -3.24 -12.15
N LEU A 84 11.33 -2.34 -11.39
CA LEU A 84 12.17 -1.30 -11.95
C LEU A 84 13.36 -1.93 -12.67
N LYS A 85 13.67 -1.40 -13.86
CA LYS A 85 14.74 -1.85 -14.73
C LYS A 85 15.43 -0.60 -15.29
N PRO A 86 16.70 -0.66 -15.69
CA PRO A 86 17.42 0.50 -16.24
C PRO A 86 16.68 1.17 -17.41
N LYS A 87 15.97 0.41 -18.25
CA LYS A 87 15.13 0.94 -19.35
C LYS A 87 14.00 1.89 -18.92
N HIS A 88 13.64 1.89 -17.63
CA HIS A 88 12.63 2.78 -17.08
C HIS A 88 13.23 4.10 -16.60
N ILE A 89 14.57 4.24 -16.58
CA ILE A 89 15.26 5.47 -16.24
C ILE A 89 15.53 6.21 -17.56
N THR A 90 15.01 7.43 -17.67
CA THR A 90 15.19 8.28 -18.85
C THR A 90 16.08 9.46 -18.47
N HIS A 91 17.08 9.75 -19.30
CA HIS A 91 17.91 10.94 -19.16
C HIS A 91 17.30 12.08 -19.98
N ASN A 92 17.06 13.20 -19.32
CA ASN A 92 16.60 14.42 -19.97
C ASN A 92 17.78 15.21 -20.53
N ALA A 93 17.49 16.12 -21.46
CA ALA A 93 18.50 17.02 -22.05
C ALA A 93 19.20 17.90 -20.99
N ASP A 94 18.51 18.19 -19.89
CA ASP A 94 19.01 18.99 -18.77
C ASP A 94 19.94 18.22 -17.81
N GLY A 95 20.26 16.95 -18.13
CA GLY A 95 21.11 16.08 -17.31
C GLY A 95 20.40 15.44 -16.11
N THR A 96 19.09 15.64 -15.98
CA THR A 96 18.27 15.00 -14.94
C THR A 96 17.83 13.59 -15.33
N GLU A 97 17.62 12.74 -14.34
CA GLU A 97 17.10 11.38 -14.51
C GLU A 97 15.67 11.28 -14.00
N GLU A 98 14.80 10.66 -14.80
CA GLU A 98 13.40 10.41 -14.45
C GLU A 98 13.06 8.93 -14.51
N ILE A 99 12.24 8.49 -13.55
CA ILE A 99 11.70 7.12 -13.54
C ILE A 99 10.34 7.11 -14.25
N ARG A 100 10.29 6.45 -15.41
CA ARG A 100 9.08 6.24 -16.22
C ARG A 100 8.68 4.77 -16.22
N ILE A 101 7.75 4.41 -15.33
CA ILE A 101 7.21 3.05 -15.19
C ILE A 101 5.68 3.06 -15.07
N LYS A 102 5.00 2.08 -15.70
CA LYS A 102 3.56 1.87 -15.51
C LYS A 102 3.31 1.21 -14.15
N ARG A 103 2.51 1.84 -13.29
CA ARG A 103 2.20 1.31 -11.94
C ARG A 103 1.41 0.01 -12.03
N GLN A 104 1.72 -0.94 -11.16
CA GLN A 104 1.00 -2.22 -11.09
C GLN A 104 -0.33 -2.10 -10.32
N LYS A 105 -0.38 -1.26 -9.29
CA LYS A 105 -1.55 -1.11 -8.42
C LYS A 105 -2.12 0.29 -8.57
N THR A 106 -3.33 0.38 -9.12
CA THR A 106 -4.27 1.50 -8.95
C THR A 106 -5.17 1.24 -7.76
#